data_AF-W9T0U5-F1
#
_entry.id   AF-W9T0U5-F1
#
_cell.length_a   1.000
_cell.length_b   1.000
_cell.length_c   1.000
_cell.angle_alpha   90.00
_cell.angle_beta   90.00
_cell.angle_gamma   90.00
#
_symmetry.space_group_name_H-M   'P 1'
#
loop_
_entity.id
_entity.type
_entity.pdbx_description
1 polymer ?
#
loop_
_entity_poly.entity_id
_entity_poly.type
_entity_poly.pdbx_seq_one_letter_code
_entity_poly.pdbx_strand_id
1 'polypeptide(L)'
;MVALPGSLTPQQWPDFAPLKRSRELLALLAWCHRNGVVDAGTHLALFPGDSGLSEPELFALLSDLRRALPMPLPQVGEEALLASSRPSRVLLLINVGIDPMTLQADAANAEPSGQVVTPENLVLSIDQVTLNSWNELLVTRYEGPQALAQCLREYLASLLGDDRRPELQVFCFARNRGQAIARRVQEIFDDARQVFAADHCRYLLQVRQHFHLLRRVAGDISLASLNDRPALLEHLGEAHHVFSPIRLDRQALAGDDLALILPLGRPDCLQVFYRSAGESAELSVLDECNALWRQQLPYRDEQRLLMPLLRFLQSLAYRRNAQWPLGEGLAPNTLEIRVHRILRDQDGGMRLEPRPAPQGEVSDPFYDVQAIIEPGDQGRSQVTLYCNHQEFSGLEYGAELFATVARYILARRRNGERYPCYITDLDLTGLHGTGRSQTVQHLRYKSRLEAALNLALRSG
;
A
#
# COMPACT_ATOMS: atom_id res chain seq x y z
N MET A 1 23.37 -5.92 27.37
CA MET A 1 23.71 -4.69 28.12
C MET A 1 23.51 -4.90 29.61
N VAL A 2 24.31 -4.19 30.40
CA VAL A 2 24.42 -4.41 31.84
C VAL A 2 24.57 -3.06 32.54
N ALA A 3 23.76 -2.80 33.57
CA ALA A 3 23.96 -1.68 34.49
C ALA A 3 24.69 -2.19 35.73
N LEU A 4 25.78 -1.52 36.11
CA LEU A 4 26.62 -1.84 37.25
C LEU A 4 26.66 -0.66 38.23
N PRO A 5 26.77 -0.92 39.54
CA PRO A 5 26.94 0.15 40.53
C PRO A 5 28.39 0.64 40.56
N GLY A 6 28.57 1.95 40.72
CA GLY A 6 29.88 2.59 40.90
C GLY A 6 30.64 2.89 39.61
N SER A 7 31.76 3.61 39.74
CA SER A 7 32.67 3.94 38.62
C SER A 7 33.68 2.82 38.42
N LEU A 8 33.32 1.83 37.59
CA LEU A 8 34.16 0.65 37.32
C LEU A 8 34.97 0.84 36.03
N THR A 9 36.20 0.35 36.01
CA THR A 9 37.00 0.26 34.77
C THR A 9 36.63 -1.00 33.97
N PRO A 10 36.95 -1.07 32.66
CA PRO A 10 36.69 -2.25 31.82
C PRO A 10 37.30 -3.57 32.30
N GLN A 11 38.25 -3.51 33.24
CA GLN A 11 38.91 -4.69 33.81
C GLN A 11 38.26 -5.15 35.11
N GLN A 12 37.50 -4.29 35.79
CA GLN A 12 36.92 -4.55 37.12
C GLN A 12 35.47 -5.00 37.06
N TRP A 13 34.76 -4.77 35.95
CA TRP A 13 33.34 -5.13 35.85
C TRP A 13 33.01 -6.63 36.05
N PRO A 14 33.87 -7.62 35.73
CA PRO A 14 33.54 -9.03 35.95
C PRO A 14 33.31 -9.39 37.42
N ASP A 15 33.91 -8.61 38.34
CA ASP A 15 33.87 -8.87 39.78
C ASP A 15 32.63 -8.28 40.47
N PHE A 16 31.80 -7.53 39.73
CA PHE A 16 30.63 -6.84 40.28
C PHE A 16 29.32 -7.45 39.82
N ALA A 17 28.40 -7.64 40.77
CA ALA A 17 27.04 -8.07 40.48
C ALA A 17 26.26 -6.93 39.80
N PRO A 18 25.61 -7.20 38.66
CA PRO A 18 24.87 -6.16 37.94
C PRO A 18 23.55 -5.83 38.58
N LEU A 19 23.20 -4.54 38.58
CA LEU A 19 21.90 -4.03 39.02
C LEU A 19 20.78 -4.57 38.14
N LYS A 20 21.01 -4.57 36.82
CA LYS A 20 20.06 -5.09 35.83
C LYS A 20 20.79 -5.50 34.55
N ARG A 21 20.30 -6.57 33.94
CA ARG A 21 20.69 -7.03 32.60
C ARG A 21 19.50 -6.86 31.66
N SER A 22 19.78 -6.39 30.45
CA SER A 22 18.80 -6.25 29.37
C SER A 22 19.46 -6.56 28.02
N ARG A 23 18.66 -7.06 27.08
CA ARG A 23 19.09 -7.20 25.68
C ARG A 23 19.15 -5.86 24.97
N GLU A 24 18.28 -4.92 25.34
CA GLU A 24 18.12 -3.60 24.72
C GLU A 24 18.48 -2.46 25.69
N LEU A 25 19.11 -1.41 25.15
CA LEU A 25 19.66 -0.30 25.96
C LEU A 25 18.52 0.48 26.56
N LEU A 26 17.55 0.83 25.72
CA LEU A 26 16.46 1.67 26.13
C LEU A 26 15.61 1.00 27.20
N ALA A 27 15.39 -0.31 27.12
CA ALA A 27 14.71 -1.07 28.18
C ALA A 27 15.46 -0.97 29.52
N LEU A 28 16.79 -0.98 29.50
CA LEU A 28 17.62 -0.79 30.70
C LEU A 28 17.49 0.64 31.25
N LEU A 29 17.60 1.66 30.39
CA LEU A 29 17.52 3.07 30.78
C LEU A 29 16.11 3.45 31.27
N ALA A 30 15.07 2.97 30.59
CA ALA A 30 13.68 3.12 30.97
C ALA A 30 13.41 2.50 32.36
N TRP A 31 13.96 1.30 32.61
CA TRP A 31 13.88 0.67 33.93
C TRP A 31 14.63 1.48 34.99
N CYS A 32 15.86 1.93 34.72
CA CYS A 32 16.65 2.72 35.66
C CYS A 32 15.96 4.04 36.03
N HIS A 33 15.45 4.77 35.04
CA HIS A 33 14.69 6.01 35.22
C HIS A 33 13.42 5.77 36.04
N ARG A 34 12.64 4.75 35.70
CA ARG A 34 11.39 4.42 36.40
C ARG A 34 11.59 4.06 37.87
N ASN A 35 12.70 3.41 38.21
CA ASN A 35 13.00 2.96 39.57
C ASN A 35 13.85 3.95 40.36
N GLY A 36 14.14 5.14 39.81
CA GLY A 36 14.98 6.15 40.48
C GLY A 36 16.45 5.73 40.64
N VAL A 37 16.92 4.77 39.85
CA VAL A 37 18.33 4.35 39.83
C VAL A 37 19.20 5.37 39.10
N VAL A 38 18.62 6.07 38.12
CA VAL A 38 19.27 7.15 37.37
C VAL A 38 18.41 8.41 37.49
N ASP A 39 19.03 9.49 37.92
CA ASP A 39 18.46 10.82 38.03
C ASP A 39 19.37 11.90 37.42
N ALA A 40 19.08 13.18 37.67
CA ALA A 40 19.89 14.29 37.15
C ALA A 40 21.30 14.41 37.78
N GLY A 41 21.52 13.83 38.97
CA GLY A 41 22.82 13.84 39.66
C GLY A 41 23.64 12.57 39.41
N THR A 42 23.08 11.58 38.70
CA THR A 42 23.74 10.30 38.46
C THR A 42 24.83 10.44 37.40
N HIS A 43 26.08 10.14 37.77
CA HIS A 43 27.19 10.04 36.84
C HIS A 43 27.17 8.67 36.14
N LEU A 44 27.15 8.70 34.81
CA LEU A 44 27.14 7.50 33.97
C LEU A 44 28.44 7.43 33.17
N ALA A 45 29.05 6.25 33.16
CA ALA A 45 30.14 5.91 32.26
C ALA A 45 29.62 4.94 31.20
N LEU A 46 29.89 5.24 29.93
CA LEU A 46 29.47 4.39 28.82
C LEU A 46 30.63 3.52 28.34
N PHE A 47 30.39 2.21 28.27
CA PHE A 47 31.27 1.28 27.58
C PHE A 47 30.51 0.79 26.32
N PRO A 48 30.67 1.48 25.18
CA PRO A 48 29.80 1.27 24.01
C PRO A 48 30.05 -0.07 23.30
N GLY A 49 31.19 -0.73 23.56
CA GLY A 49 31.60 -1.91 22.81
C GLY A 49 31.71 -1.57 21.32
N ASP A 50 31.01 -2.33 20.48
CA ASP A 50 30.97 -2.11 19.03
C ASP A 50 29.87 -1.11 18.58
N SER A 51 29.15 -0.50 19.53
CA SER A 51 28.09 0.47 19.23
C SER A 51 28.66 1.85 18.85
N GLY A 52 27.99 2.54 17.92
CA GLY A 52 28.27 3.94 17.58
C GLY A 52 27.76 4.96 18.62
N LEU A 53 27.11 4.50 19.70
CA LEU A 53 26.55 5.35 20.75
C LEU A 53 27.63 6.13 21.48
N SER A 54 27.43 7.44 21.59
CA SER A 54 28.33 8.34 22.33
C SER A 54 27.76 8.75 23.70
N GLU A 55 28.63 9.16 24.63
CA GLU A 55 28.17 9.68 25.94
C GLU A 55 27.22 10.88 25.81
N PRO A 56 27.48 11.91 24.98
CA PRO A 56 26.53 13.02 24.79
C PRO A 56 25.15 12.55 24.31
N GLU A 57 25.12 11.55 23.43
CA GLU A 57 23.88 10.97 22.91
C GLU A 57 23.11 10.20 23.99
N LEU A 58 23.82 9.44 24.84
CA LEU A 58 23.23 8.79 26.02
C LEU A 58 22.60 9.80 26.98
N PHE A 59 23.29 10.91 27.27
CA PHE A 59 22.77 11.96 28.14
C PHE A 59 21.57 12.68 27.50
N ALA A 60 21.60 12.93 26.19
CA ALA A 60 20.47 13.48 25.46
C ALA A 60 19.25 12.55 25.54
N LEU A 61 19.44 11.25 25.32
CA LEU A 61 18.39 10.23 25.41
C LEU A 61 17.77 10.20 26.82
N LEU A 62 18.58 10.21 27.87
CA LEU A 62 18.08 10.26 29.25
C LEU A 62 17.39 11.58 29.57
N SER A 63 17.84 12.70 29.02
CA SER A 63 17.18 13.99 29.17
C SER A 63 15.79 13.98 28.54
N ASP A 64 15.68 13.46 27.31
CA ASP A 64 14.42 13.35 26.59
C ASP A 64 13.46 12.36 27.27
N LEU A 65 13.97 11.22 27.74
CA LEU A 65 13.19 10.25 28.50
C LEU A 65 12.62 10.87 29.78
N ARG A 66 13.43 11.64 30.54
CA ARG A 66 12.99 12.33 31.75
C ARG A 66 11.94 13.40 31.48
N ARG A 67 12.13 14.18 30.40
CA ARG A 67 11.19 15.22 29.98
C ARG A 67 9.84 14.62 29.58
N ALA A 68 9.87 13.53 28.84
CA ALA A 68 8.68 12.88 28.31
C ALA A 68 7.94 12.04 29.38
N LEU A 69 8.67 11.46 30.34
CA LEU A 69 8.15 10.62 31.42
C LEU A 69 8.58 11.18 32.79
N PRO A 70 7.92 12.24 33.30
CA PRO A 70 8.24 12.77 34.62
C PRO A 70 7.92 11.73 35.71
N MET A 71 8.85 11.54 36.64
CA MET A 71 8.73 10.62 37.77
C MET A 71 8.70 11.42 39.10
N PRO A 72 8.03 10.91 40.15
CA PRO A 72 7.26 9.66 40.21
C PRO A 72 5.89 9.80 39.55
N LEU A 73 5.36 8.69 39.02
CA LEU A 73 3.99 8.64 38.49
C LEU A 73 2.97 8.64 39.65
N PRO A 74 1.80 9.28 39.46
CA PRO A 74 0.72 9.21 40.43
C PRO A 74 0.20 7.77 40.58
N GLN A 75 -0.41 7.45 41.73
CA GLN A 75 -1.07 6.16 41.90
C GLN A 75 -2.22 5.98 40.90
N VAL A 76 -2.36 4.76 40.39
CA VAL A 76 -3.43 4.40 39.44
C VAL A 76 -4.73 4.21 40.23
N GLY A 77 -5.79 4.90 39.80
CA GLY A 77 -7.12 4.72 40.38
C GLY A 77 -7.73 3.36 40.04
N GLU A 78 -8.58 2.83 40.93
CA GLU A 78 -9.22 1.51 40.77
C GLU A 78 -10.01 1.39 39.46
N GLU A 79 -10.73 2.44 39.06
CA GLU A 79 -11.47 2.47 37.78
C GLU A 79 -10.58 2.20 36.56
N ALA A 80 -9.34 2.69 36.57
CA ALA A 80 -8.39 2.46 35.48
C ALA A 80 -7.89 1.01 35.46
N LEU A 81 -7.78 0.35 36.62
CA LEU A 81 -7.38 -1.06 36.74
C LEU A 81 -8.52 -2.02 36.35
N LEU A 82 -9.78 -1.60 36.51
CA LEU A 82 -10.95 -2.37 36.08
C LEU A 82 -11.19 -2.31 34.56
N ALA A 83 -10.67 -1.29 33.88
CA ALA A 83 -10.72 -1.15 32.43
C ALA A 83 -9.50 -1.81 31.75
N SER A 84 -9.63 -2.15 30.47
CA SER A 84 -8.51 -2.63 29.65
C SER A 84 -7.35 -1.62 29.62
N SER A 85 -6.13 -2.12 29.71
CA SER A 85 -4.93 -1.31 29.60
C SER A 85 -4.83 -0.63 28.24
N ARG A 86 -4.47 0.65 28.24
CA ARG A 86 -4.39 1.49 27.04
C ARG A 86 -3.18 2.40 27.06
N PRO A 87 -2.57 2.71 25.90
CA PRO A 87 -1.46 3.65 25.85
C PRO A 87 -1.89 5.05 26.30
N SER A 88 -1.12 5.67 27.20
CA SER A 88 -1.31 7.04 27.66
C SER A 88 -0.24 7.99 27.10
N ARG A 89 1.00 7.52 27.02
CA ARG A 89 2.13 8.22 26.39
C ARG A 89 2.93 7.25 25.55
N VAL A 90 3.31 7.68 24.35
CA VAL A 90 4.15 6.93 23.41
C VAL A 90 5.32 7.81 23.01
N LEU A 91 6.53 7.33 23.22
CA LEU A 91 7.76 7.98 22.78
C LEU A 91 8.39 7.13 21.69
N LEU A 92 8.76 7.75 20.57
CA LEU A 92 9.55 7.10 19.52
C LEU A 92 10.95 7.70 19.53
N LEU A 93 11.96 6.86 19.74
CA LEU A 93 13.37 7.25 19.71
C LEU A 93 14.01 6.62 18.48
N ILE A 94 14.38 7.47 17.52
CA ILE A 94 14.79 7.06 16.18
C ILE A 94 16.32 7.08 16.07
N ASN A 95 16.88 6.02 15.49
CA ASN A 95 18.31 5.89 15.16
C ASN A 95 19.26 6.06 16.35
N VAL A 96 18.91 5.52 17.51
CA VAL A 96 19.79 5.55 18.70
C VAL A 96 21.07 4.76 18.43
N GLY A 97 22.21 5.44 18.53
CA GLY A 97 23.55 4.89 18.32
C GLY A 97 23.89 4.59 16.86
N ILE A 98 23.09 5.09 15.90
CA ILE A 98 23.23 4.79 14.48
C ILE A 98 23.17 6.10 13.68
N ASP A 99 24.19 6.38 12.86
CA ASP A 99 24.14 7.49 11.91
C ASP A 99 23.66 6.98 10.54
N PRO A 100 22.51 7.43 10.02
CA PRO A 100 22.02 6.96 8.73
C PRO A 100 22.89 7.43 7.55
N MET A 101 23.68 8.49 7.72
CA MET A 101 24.51 9.03 6.64
C MET A 101 25.75 8.18 6.34
N THR A 102 26.33 7.51 7.35
CA THR A 102 27.51 6.66 7.15
C THR A 102 27.16 5.43 6.31
N LEU A 103 26.03 4.79 6.63
CA LEU A 103 25.52 3.63 5.91
C LEU A 103 25.10 3.97 4.47
N GLN A 104 24.66 5.20 4.22
CA GLN A 104 24.29 5.65 2.88
C GLN A 104 25.52 5.93 2.01
N ALA A 105 26.62 6.43 2.58
CA ALA A 105 27.88 6.61 1.85
C ALA A 105 28.44 5.26 1.37
N ASP A 106 28.37 4.23 2.21
CA ASP A 106 28.79 2.87 1.85
C ASP A 106 27.92 2.28 0.73
N ALA A 107 26.59 2.52 0.78
CA ALA A 107 25.66 2.06 -0.26
C ALA A 107 25.79 2.83 -1.58
N ALA A 108 26.04 4.15 -1.53
CA ALA A 108 26.24 4.99 -2.71
C ALA A 108 27.55 4.67 -3.46
N ASN A 109 28.56 4.15 -2.75
CA ASN A 109 29.78 3.63 -3.35
C ASN A 109 29.56 2.30 -4.09
N ALA A 110 28.45 1.60 -3.85
CA ALA A 110 28.07 0.37 -4.54
C ALA A 110 27.16 0.61 -5.75
N GLU A 111 26.30 1.63 -5.74
CA GLU A 111 25.37 1.97 -6.83
C GLU A 111 25.09 3.49 -6.86
N PRO A 112 25.16 4.18 -8.03
CA PRO A 112 24.90 5.61 -8.12
C PRO A 112 23.39 5.87 -8.10
N SER A 113 22.78 5.96 -6.92
CA SER A 113 21.39 6.38 -6.78
C SER A 113 21.31 7.89 -6.61
N GLY A 114 21.01 8.60 -7.71
CA GLY A 114 20.62 10.02 -7.70
C GLY A 114 19.27 10.31 -7.02
N GLN A 115 18.89 9.51 -6.02
CA GLN A 115 17.65 9.67 -5.28
C GLN A 115 17.77 10.82 -4.28
N VAL A 116 16.79 11.72 -4.31
CA VAL A 116 16.61 12.73 -3.26
C VAL A 116 16.37 12.00 -1.94
N VAL A 117 17.26 12.23 -0.98
CA VAL A 117 17.19 11.61 0.34
C VAL A 117 16.11 12.31 1.17
N THR A 118 14.92 11.70 1.22
CA THR A 118 13.82 12.16 2.08
C THR A 118 14.02 11.70 3.53
N PRO A 119 13.52 12.44 4.54
CA PRO A 119 13.78 12.13 5.95
C PRO A 119 13.29 10.74 6.41
N GLU A 120 12.15 10.27 5.93
CA GLU A 120 11.60 8.94 6.23
C GLU A 120 12.51 7.81 5.75
N ASN A 121 13.26 8.02 4.66
CA ASN A 121 14.20 7.03 4.13
C ASN A 121 15.44 6.87 5.01
N LEU A 122 15.65 7.78 5.96
CA LEU A 122 16.75 7.78 6.92
C LEU A 122 16.38 7.11 8.25
N VAL A 123 15.16 6.60 8.41
CA VAL A 123 14.75 5.83 9.59
C VAL A 123 15.30 4.40 9.45
N LEU A 124 16.19 4.01 10.35
CA LEU A 124 16.86 2.70 10.36
C LEU A 124 16.42 1.84 11.54
N SER A 125 16.22 2.47 12.69
CA SER A 125 15.68 1.84 13.88
C SER A 125 14.71 2.77 14.60
N ILE A 126 13.73 2.18 15.27
CA ILE A 126 12.81 2.89 16.16
C ILE A 126 12.74 2.10 17.46
N ASP A 127 13.06 2.75 18.57
CA ASP A 127 12.74 2.23 19.88
C ASP A 127 11.49 2.96 20.41
N GLN A 128 10.41 2.21 20.62
CA GLN A 128 9.13 2.72 21.12
C GLN A 128 9.04 2.47 22.63
N VAL A 129 8.85 3.54 23.41
CA VAL A 129 8.49 3.45 24.83
C VAL A 129 7.02 3.79 25.00
N THR A 130 6.26 2.88 25.59
CA THR A 130 4.83 3.08 25.85
C THR A 130 4.58 3.05 27.35
N LEU A 131 4.02 4.14 27.89
CA LEU A 131 3.42 4.17 29.21
C LEU A 131 1.92 3.97 29.04
N ASN A 132 1.32 3.03 29.77
CA ASN A 132 -0.11 2.76 29.69
C ASN A 132 -0.89 3.29 30.91
N SER A 133 -2.21 3.12 30.91
CA SER A 133 -3.12 3.55 31.98
C SER A 133 -2.91 2.83 33.31
N TRP A 134 -2.18 1.72 33.34
CA TRP A 134 -1.83 0.98 34.54
C TRP A 134 -0.44 1.35 35.08
N ASN A 135 0.20 2.40 34.54
CA ASN A 135 1.58 2.79 34.82
C ASN A 135 2.62 1.70 34.50
N GLU A 136 2.30 0.80 33.57
CA GLU A 136 3.28 -0.14 33.01
C GLU A 136 4.06 0.54 31.90
N LEU A 137 5.38 0.31 31.90
CA LEU A 137 6.30 0.88 30.93
C LEU A 137 6.82 -0.24 30.03
N LEU A 138 6.43 -0.20 28.76
CA LEU A 138 6.83 -1.16 27.75
C LEU A 138 7.87 -0.53 26.82
N VAL A 139 8.83 -1.33 26.39
CA VAL A 139 9.84 -0.94 25.41
C VAL A 139 9.85 -1.99 24.30
N THR A 140 9.69 -1.54 23.07
CA THR A 140 9.71 -2.38 21.86
C THR A 140 10.67 -1.77 20.86
N ARG A 141 11.56 -2.58 20.28
CA ARG A 141 12.51 -2.14 19.26
C ARG A 141 12.12 -2.69 17.89
N TYR A 142 12.14 -1.81 16.90
CA TYR A 142 11.91 -2.13 15.49
C TYR A 142 13.17 -1.81 14.69
N GLU A 143 13.59 -2.76 13.85
CA GLU A 143 14.77 -2.64 13.00
C GLU A 143 14.49 -3.17 11.60
N GLY A 144 15.31 -2.73 10.64
CA GLY A 144 15.27 -3.18 9.26
C GLY A 144 14.35 -2.38 8.35
N PRO A 145 14.18 -2.81 7.09
CA PRO A 145 13.51 -2.01 6.04
C PRO A 145 12.05 -1.67 6.34
N GLN A 146 11.39 -2.46 7.20
CA GLN A 146 9.96 -2.30 7.54
C GLN A 146 9.74 -1.66 8.92
N ALA A 147 10.80 -1.23 9.62
CA ALA A 147 10.71 -0.77 11.02
C ALA A 147 9.66 0.33 11.22
N LEU A 148 9.67 1.36 10.37
CA LEU A 148 8.71 2.46 10.44
C LEU A 148 7.27 1.98 10.21
N ALA A 149 7.04 1.14 9.21
CA ALA A 149 5.71 0.64 8.89
C ALA A 149 5.16 -0.31 9.96
N GLN A 150 6.01 -1.17 10.54
CA GLN A 150 5.64 -2.08 11.62
C GLN A 150 5.31 -1.31 12.90
N CYS A 151 6.15 -0.35 13.28
CA CYS A 151 5.89 0.52 14.42
C CYS A 151 4.58 1.31 14.25
N LEU A 152 4.34 1.86 13.05
CA LEU A 152 3.09 2.56 12.74
C LEU A 152 1.87 1.64 12.85
N ARG A 153 1.95 0.41 12.33
CA ARG A 153 0.89 -0.60 12.42
C ARG A 153 0.54 -0.92 13.88
N GLU A 154 1.55 -1.19 14.71
CA GLU A 154 1.35 -1.54 16.12
C GLU A 154 0.81 -0.36 16.93
N TYR A 155 1.32 0.84 16.66
CA TYR A 155 0.78 2.06 17.22
C TYR A 155 -0.71 2.20 16.88
N LEU A 156 -1.10 2.13 15.60
CA LEU A 156 -2.50 2.26 15.18
C LEU A 156 -3.39 1.15 15.75
N ALA A 157 -2.90 -0.09 15.79
CA ALA A 157 -3.61 -1.22 16.39
C ALA A 157 -3.89 -0.98 17.88
N SER A 158 -2.92 -0.40 18.62
CA SER A 158 -3.08 -0.08 20.03
C SER A 158 -4.12 1.03 20.32
N LEU A 159 -4.56 1.77 19.30
CA LEU A 159 -5.59 2.81 19.42
C LEU A 159 -6.99 2.28 19.07
N LEU A 160 -7.11 1.06 18.54
CA LEU A 160 -8.41 0.55 18.12
C LEU A 160 -9.32 0.34 19.33
N GLY A 161 -10.51 0.94 19.27
CA GLY A 161 -11.52 0.82 20.33
C GLY A 161 -11.40 1.83 21.46
N ASP A 162 -10.47 2.80 21.37
CA ASP A 162 -10.39 3.91 22.32
C ASP A 162 -10.30 5.27 21.60
N ASP A 163 -11.20 6.18 21.95
CA ASP A 163 -11.22 7.54 21.42
C ASP A 163 -10.13 8.44 22.04
N ARG A 164 -9.53 8.00 23.17
CA ARG A 164 -8.49 8.76 23.85
C ARG A 164 -7.17 8.66 23.10
N ARG A 165 -6.58 9.83 22.86
CA ARG A 165 -5.34 9.97 22.12
C ARG A 165 -4.16 9.93 23.09
N PRO A 166 -3.24 8.97 22.97
CA PRO A 166 -2.00 9.04 23.73
C PRO A 166 -1.17 10.24 23.27
N GLU A 167 -0.41 10.80 24.19
CA GLU A 167 0.59 11.81 23.88
C GLU A 167 1.74 11.14 23.11
N LEU A 168 1.92 11.50 21.84
CA LEU A 168 3.00 11.01 20.99
C LEU A 168 4.13 12.04 20.98
N GLN A 169 5.34 11.59 21.32
CA GLN A 169 6.56 12.39 21.21
C GLN A 169 7.60 11.64 20.39
N VAL A 170 8.25 12.33 19.45
CA VAL A 170 9.23 11.72 18.54
C VAL A 170 10.57 12.45 18.69
N PHE A 171 11.62 11.68 18.94
CA PHE A 171 13.00 12.13 19.05
C PHE A 171 13.88 11.36 18.06
N CYS A 172 14.90 12.02 17.52
CA CYS A 172 15.84 11.37 16.61
C CYS A 172 17.27 11.72 17.00
N PHE A 173 18.12 10.70 17.04
CA PHE A 173 19.51 10.77 17.50
C PHE A 173 20.52 10.70 16.34
N ALA A 174 20.04 10.81 15.09
CA ALA A 174 20.91 10.98 13.93
C ALA A 174 21.68 12.32 14.03
N ARG A 175 22.99 12.27 13.80
CA ARG A 175 23.89 13.44 13.89
C ARG A 175 23.47 14.56 12.96
N ASN A 176 23.01 14.20 11.77
CA ASN A 176 22.55 15.11 10.74
C ASN A 176 21.05 14.92 10.50
N ARG A 177 20.32 16.03 10.27
CA ARG A 177 18.89 16.04 9.93
C ARG A 177 17.95 15.41 10.97
N GLY A 178 18.40 15.13 12.20
CA GLY A 178 17.57 14.49 13.23
C GLY A 178 16.22 15.18 13.46
N GLN A 179 16.20 16.51 13.57
CA GLN A 179 14.93 17.26 13.73
C GLN A 179 13.97 17.10 12.53
N ALA A 180 14.49 17.05 11.30
CA ALA A 180 13.68 16.86 10.11
C ALA A 180 13.09 15.43 10.05
N ILE A 181 13.88 14.43 10.45
CA ILE A 181 13.43 13.03 10.55
C ILE A 181 12.34 12.91 11.61
N ALA A 182 12.57 13.43 12.82
CA ALA A 182 11.60 13.37 13.92
C ALA A 182 10.28 14.04 13.55
N ARG A 183 10.33 15.25 12.97
CA ARG A 183 9.14 15.96 12.49
C ARG A 183 8.40 15.17 11.43
N ARG A 184 9.12 14.59 10.46
CA ARG A 184 8.50 13.82 9.38
C ARG A 184 7.80 12.57 9.90
N VAL A 185 8.44 11.83 10.82
CA VAL A 185 7.82 10.65 11.44
C VAL A 185 6.59 11.05 12.25
N GLN A 186 6.64 12.14 13.02
CA GLN A 186 5.46 12.68 13.71
C GLN A 186 4.31 12.97 12.73
N GLU A 187 4.59 13.63 11.60
CA GLU A 187 3.60 13.92 10.56
C GLU A 187 2.97 12.64 9.97
N ILE A 188 3.78 11.59 9.73
CA ILE A 188 3.27 10.28 9.26
C ILE A 188 2.29 9.67 10.26
N PHE A 189 2.63 9.68 11.55
CA PHE A 189 1.81 9.09 12.59
C PHE A 189 0.50 9.87 12.80
N ASP A 190 0.57 11.20 12.76
CA ASP A 190 -0.62 12.05 12.88
C ASP A 190 -1.56 11.91 11.68
N ASP A 191 -1.03 11.92 10.45
CA ASP A 191 -1.81 11.73 9.23
C ASP A 191 -2.47 10.35 9.21
N ALA A 192 -1.70 9.28 9.49
CA ALA A 192 -2.24 7.93 9.52
C ALA A 192 -3.34 7.78 10.59
N ARG A 193 -3.15 8.34 11.78
CA ARG A 193 -4.18 8.33 12.83
C ARG A 193 -5.46 9.02 12.36
N GLN A 194 -5.36 10.14 11.66
CA GLN A 194 -6.53 10.83 11.10
C GLN A 194 -7.25 9.97 10.05
N VAL A 195 -6.50 9.27 9.20
CA VAL A 195 -7.06 8.37 8.17
C VAL A 195 -7.82 7.20 8.81
N PHE A 196 -7.26 6.60 9.86
CA PHE A 196 -7.88 5.46 10.55
C PHE A 196 -8.98 5.83 11.56
N ALA A 197 -9.33 7.11 11.68
CA ALA A 197 -10.55 7.54 12.37
C ALA A 197 -11.82 7.16 11.60
N ALA A 198 -11.72 6.97 10.27
CA ALA A 198 -12.80 6.48 9.44
C ALA A 198 -12.73 4.95 9.29
N ASP A 199 -13.90 4.31 9.21
CA ASP A 199 -13.98 2.88 8.91
C ASP A 199 -13.58 2.61 7.44
N HIS A 200 -13.03 1.42 7.18
CA HIS A 200 -12.71 0.90 5.85
C HIS A 200 -11.73 1.74 5.01
N CYS A 201 -10.74 2.39 5.63
CA CYS A 201 -9.70 3.14 4.93
C CYS A 201 -8.40 2.34 4.70
N ARG A 202 -7.71 2.67 3.60
CA ARG A 202 -6.35 2.20 3.28
C ARG A 202 -5.39 3.39 3.35
N TYR A 203 -4.22 3.20 3.95
CA TYR A 203 -3.15 4.19 4.00
C TYR A 203 -1.91 3.65 3.30
N LEU A 204 -1.41 4.35 2.29
CA LEU A 204 -0.21 3.96 1.56
C LEU A 204 0.97 4.84 1.96
N LEU A 205 1.95 4.23 2.62
CA LEU A 205 3.24 4.83 2.95
C LEU A 205 4.30 4.31 1.97
N GLN A 206 5.18 5.19 1.50
CA GLN A 206 6.36 4.80 0.74
C GLN A 206 7.62 5.09 1.55
N VAL A 207 8.50 4.10 1.65
CA VAL A 207 9.84 4.26 2.26
C VAL A 207 10.85 3.67 1.28
N ARG A 208 11.70 4.54 0.71
CA ARG A 208 12.62 4.22 -0.39
C ARG A 208 11.86 3.63 -1.58
N GLN A 209 12.24 2.45 -2.05
CA GLN A 209 11.53 1.71 -3.10
C GLN A 209 10.33 0.88 -2.58
N HIS A 210 10.19 0.71 -1.27
CA HIS A 210 9.16 -0.15 -0.68
C HIS A 210 7.87 0.62 -0.45
N PHE A 211 6.75 -0.08 -0.65
CA PHE A 211 5.40 0.43 -0.41
C PHE A 211 4.76 -0.35 0.74
N HIS A 212 4.16 0.36 1.69
CA HIS A 212 3.52 -0.21 2.86
C HIS A 212 2.06 0.20 2.87
N LEU A 213 1.16 -0.76 2.64
CA LEU A 213 -0.28 -0.54 2.65
C LEU A 213 -0.84 -1.01 3.99
N LEU A 214 -1.33 -0.06 4.79
CA LEU A 214 -2.06 -0.34 6.02
C LEU A 214 -3.55 -0.32 5.73
N ARG A 215 -4.29 -1.26 6.33
CA ARG A 215 -5.77 -1.29 6.24
C ARG A 215 -6.37 -1.89 7.50
N ARG A 216 -7.57 -1.42 7.85
CA ARG A 216 -8.34 -1.96 8.98
C ARG A 216 -9.18 -3.14 8.52
N VAL A 217 -9.02 -4.29 9.18
CA VAL A 217 -9.70 -5.55 8.84
C VAL A 217 -10.12 -6.24 10.13
N ALA A 218 -11.41 -6.57 10.27
CA ALA A 218 -11.93 -7.36 11.39
C ALA A 218 -11.50 -6.85 12.80
N GLY A 219 -11.36 -5.53 12.96
CA GLY A 219 -10.95 -4.92 14.23
C GLY A 219 -9.44 -4.91 14.51
N ASP A 220 -8.60 -5.20 13.52
CA ASP A 220 -7.13 -5.07 13.59
C ASP A 220 -6.59 -4.21 12.41
N ILE A 221 -5.33 -3.77 12.52
CA ILE A 221 -4.59 -3.12 11.44
C ILE A 221 -3.65 -4.13 10.77
N SER A 222 -3.99 -4.51 9.54
CA SER A 222 -3.10 -5.31 8.70
C SER A 222 -2.11 -4.43 7.94
N LEU A 223 -0.92 -4.97 7.69
CA LEU A 223 0.17 -4.32 6.95
C LEU A 223 0.62 -5.24 5.82
N ALA A 224 0.57 -4.74 4.59
CA ALA A 224 1.20 -5.36 3.43
C ALA A 224 2.45 -4.56 3.04
N SER A 225 3.61 -5.21 3.04
CA SER A 225 4.89 -4.64 2.61
C SER A 225 5.23 -5.14 1.21
N LEU A 226 5.35 -4.22 0.26
CA LEU A 226 5.51 -4.49 -1.17
C LEU A 226 6.87 -3.94 -1.60
N ASN A 227 7.62 -4.73 -2.36
CA ASN A 227 9.03 -4.44 -2.61
C ASN A 227 9.26 -3.35 -3.67
N ASP A 228 8.32 -3.22 -4.59
CA ASP A 228 8.44 -2.34 -5.75
C ASP A 228 7.07 -1.96 -6.33
N ARG A 229 7.11 -1.15 -7.40
CA ARG A 229 5.91 -0.68 -8.10
C ARG A 229 5.11 -1.81 -8.76
N PRO A 230 5.72 -2.82 -9.44
CA PRO A 230 4.98 -3.99 -9.91
C PRO A 230 4.19 -4.71 -8.81
N ALA A 231 4.80 -4.98 -7.65
CA ALA A 231 4.11 -5.59 -6.51
C ALA A 231 2.96 -4.71 -6.00
N LEU A 232 3.15 -3.38 -5.99
CA LEU A 232 2.07 -2.43 -5.68
C LEU A 232 0.91 -2.55 -6.67
N LEU A 233 1.17 -2.57 -7.98
CA LEU A 233 0.13 -2.68 -9.00
C LEU A 233 -0.63 -4.00 -8.92
N GLU A 234 0.08 -5.10 -8.67
CA GLU A 234 -0.54 -6.42 -8.48
C GLU A 234 -1.50 -6.42 -7.28
N HIS A 235 -1.03 -5.90 -6.14
CA HIS A 235 -1.80 -5.83 -4.91
C HIS A 235 -3.00 -4.88 -5.04
N LEU A 236 -2.83 -3.71 -5.66
CA LEU A 236 -3.92 -2.74 -5.87
C LEU A 236 -5.04 -3.30 -6.77
N GLY A 237 -4.75 -4.28 -7.62
CA GLY A 237 -5.76 -4.93 -8.44
C GLY A 237 -6.50 -6.10 -7.78
N GLU A 238 -6.17 -6.45 -6.53
CA GLU A 238 -6.88 -7.52 -5.80
C GLU A 238 -8.35 -7.14 -5.54
N ALA A 239 -9.23 -8.12 -5.74
CA ALA A 239 -10.66 -7.96 -5.46
C ALA A 239 -10.92 -8.01 -3.95
N HIS A 240 -11.79 -7.14 -3.46
CA HIS A 240 -12.09 -7.02 -2.03
C HIS A 240 -13.56 -6.68 -1.72
N HIS A 241 -14.42 -6.56 -2.74
CA HIS A 241 -15.90 -6.50 -2.64
C HIS A 241 -16.54 -5.39 -1.80
N VAL A 242 -15.75 -4.55 -1.11
CA VAL A 242 -16.21 -3.41 -0.32
C VAL A 242 -15.39 -2.20 -0.73
N PHE A 243 -16.06 -1.06 -0.98
CA PHE A 243 -15.35 0.17 -1.30
C PHE A 243 -14.43 0.60 -0.15
N SER A 244 -13.15 0.80 -0.47
CA SER A 244 -12.16 1.28 0.48
C SER A 244 -11.33 2.41 -0.14
N PRO A 245 -11.44 3.67 0.34
CA PRO A 245 -10.62 4.75 -0.18
C PRO A 245 -9.15 4.55 0.21
N ILE A 246 -8.23 4.94 -0.68
CA ILE A 246 -6.80 4.95 -0.42
C ILE A 246 -6.37 6.39 -0.14
N ARG A 247 -5.75 6.61 1.01
CA ARG A 247 -5.05 7.84 1.35
C ARG A 247 -3.56 7.63 1.20
N LEU A 248 -2.93 8.52 0.46
CA LEU A 248 -1.49 8.50 0.26
C LEU A 248 -0.82 9.31 1.35
N ASP A 249 0.30 8.81 1.85
CA ASP A 249 1.26 9.65 2.53
C ASP A 249 1.72 10.79 1.59
N ARG A 250 2.02 11.96 2.17
CA ARG A 250 2.31 13.20 1.42
C ARG A 250 3.50 13.09 0.47
N GLN A 251 4.46 12.20 0.74
CA GLN A 251 5.64 12.01 -0.10
C GLN A 251 5.59 10.70 -0.91
N ALA A 252 4.53 9.90 -0.76
CA ALA A 252 4.36 8.68 -1.53
C ALA A 252 4.07 8.98 -3.01
N LEU A 253 4.60 8.11 -3.87
CA LEU A 253 4.39 8.11 -5.32
C LEU A 253 4.78 9.43 -5.99
N ALA A 254 5.79 10.14 -5.46
CA ALA A 254 6.26 11.40 -6.01
C ALA A 254 6.64 11.26 -7.49
N GLY A 255 5.97 12.03 -8.36
CA GLY A 255 6.18 12.00 -9.81
C GLY A 255 5.58 10.78 -10.54
N ASP A 256 4.83 9.92 -9.85
CA ASP A 256 4.05 8.83 -10.44
C ASP A 256 2.59 9.26 -10.65
N ASP A 257 1.95 8.79 -11.72
CA ASP A 257 0.57 9.14 -12.01
C ASP A 257 -0.43 8.46 -11.07
N LEU A 258 -0.02 7.38 -10.41
CA LEU A 258 -0.79 6.74 -9.34
C LEU A 258 -1.11 7.72 -8.19
N ALA A 259 -0.24 8.71 -7.93
CA ALA A 259 -0.49 9.73 -6.93
C ALA A 259 -1.75 10.57 -7.22
N LEU A 260 -2.09 10.74 -8.50
CA LEU A 260 -3.29 11.44 -8.95
C LEU A 260 -4.51 10.51 -9.04
N ILE A 261 -4.28 9.24 -9.39
CA ILE A 261 -5.35 8.27 -9.65
C ILE A 261 -5.96 7.78 -8.32
N LEU A 262 -5.15 7.23 -7.42
CA LEU A 262 -5.63 6.47 -6.25
C LEU A 262 -6.53 7.29 -5.30
N PRO A 263 -6.27 8.58 -5.02
CA PRO A 263 -7.14 9.37 -4.15
C PRO A 263 -8.52 9.70 -4.74
N LEU A 264 -8.72 9.49 -6.05
CA LEU A 264 -9.96 9.85 -6.72
C LEU A 264 -11.04 8.77 -6.66
N GLY A 265 -10.73 7.57 -6.15
CA GLY A 265 -11.67 6.46 -6.06
C GLY A 265 -13.02 6.88 -5.46
N ARG A 266 -14.11 6.49 -6.11
CA ARG A 266 -15.49 6.75 -5.70
C ARG A 266 -16.27 5.45 -5.58
N PRO A 267 -17.14 5.31 -4.57
CA PRO A 267 -18.02 4.15 -4.48
C PRO A 267 -18.97 4.13 -5.69
N ASP A 268 -19.28 2.93 -6.18
CA ASP A 268 -20.24 2.68 -7.26
C ASP A 268 -19.95 3.45 -8.57
N CYS A 269 -18.67 3.75 -8.85
CA CYS A 269 -18.24 4.45 -10.04
C CYS A 269 -17.05 3.75 -10.68
N LEU A 270 -17.06 3.67 -12.02
CA LEU A 270 -15.92 3.21 -12.81
C LEU A 270 -15.17 4.42 -13.35
N GLN A 271 -13.90 4.56 -12.99
CA GLN A 271 -13.10 5.72 -13.34
C GLN A 271 -11.95 5.29 -14.24
N VAL A 272 -12.04 5.69 -15.51
CA VAL A 272 -11.07 5.39 -16.56
C VAL A 272 -10.09 6.55 -16.68
N PHE A 273 -8.81 6.23 -16.66
CA PHE A 273 -7.71 7.16 -16.82
C PHE A 273 -6.82 6.70 -17.96
N TYR A 274 -6.40 7.60 -18.84
CA TYR A 274 -5.45 7.26 -19.89
C TYR A 274 -4.37 8.32 -20.07
N ARG A 275 -3.17 7.86 -20.43
CA ARG A 275 -2.01 8.69 -20.73
C ARG A 275 -1.39 8.22 -22.04
N SER A 276 -1.34 9.10 -23.04
CA SER A 276 -0.70 8.83 -24.33
C SER A 276 0.79 9.12 -24.27
N ALA A 277 1.62 8.21 -24.77
CA ALA A 277 3.08 8.35 -24.92
C ALA A 277 3.52 7.76 -26.27
N GLY A 278 3.60 8.63 -27.29
CA GLY A 278 3.91 8.23 -28.67
C GLY A 278 2.86 7.28 -29.24
N GLU A 279 3.30 6.11 -29.71
CA GLU A 279 2.45 5.04 -30.28
C GLU A 279 1.84 4.11 -29.23
N SER A 280 1.99 4.42 -27.94
CA SER A 280 1.42 3.65 -26.84
C SER A 280 0.63 4.52 -25.88
N ALA A 281 -0.32 3.93 -25.19
CA ALA A 281 -1.04 4.57 -24.10
C ALA A 281 -1.10 3.64 -22.89
N GLU A 282 -0.98 4.23 -21.71
CA GLU A 282 -1.23 3.56 -20.44
C GLU A 282 -2.68 3.82 -20.05
N LEU A 283 -3.47 2.76 -19.93
CA LEU A 283 -4.87 2.79 -19.56
C LEU A 283 -5.00 2.24 -18.14
N SER A 284 -5.72 2.94 -17.29
CA SER A 284 -5.95 2.57 -15.88
C SER A 284 -7.42 2.71 -15.55
N VAL A 285 -7.96 1.77 -14.80
CA VAL A 285 -9.36 1.79 -14.35
C VAL A 285 -9.36 1.58 -12.85
N LEU A 286 -9.96 2.52 -12.13
CA LEU A 286 -10.42 2.28 -10.76
C LEU A 286 -11.86 1.79 -10.85
N ASP A 287 -12.12 0.67 -10.19
CA ASP A 287 -13.45 0.08 -10.17
C ASP A 287 -14.31 0.56 -8.99
N GLU A 288 -15.51 -0.01 -8.90
CA GLU A 288 -16.53 0.36 -7.92
C GLU A 288 -16.11 0.16 -6.46
N CYS A 289 -15.09 -0.67 -6.19
CA CYS A 289 -14.53 -0.87 -4.86
C CYS A 289 -13.16 -0.19 -4.67
N ASN A 290 -12.69 0.57 -5.66
CA ASN A 290 -11.37 1.20 -5.68
C ASN A 290 -10.20 0.18 -5.82
N ALA A 291 -10.41 -0.92 -6.54
CA ALA A 291 -9.32 -1.74 -7.07
C ALA A 291 -8.82 -1.16 -8.40
N LEU A 292 -7.52 -1.28 -8.64
CA LEU A 292 -6.84 -0.77 -9.82
C LEU A 292 -6.61 -1.87 -10.84
N TRP A 293 -7.08 -1.65 -12.05
CA TRP A 293 -6.61 -2.35 -13.24
C TRP A 293 -5.77 -1.41 -14.10
N ARG A 294 -4.67 -1.90 -14.68
CA ARG A 294 -3.78 -1.10 -15.53
C ARG A 294 -3.23 -1.96 -16.66
N GLN A 295 -3.19 -1.39 -17.87
CA GLN A 295 -2.65 -2.05 -19.05
C GLN A 295 -2.05 -1.03 -20.02
N GLN A 296 -0.95 -1.40 -20.68
CA GLN A 296 -0.40 -0.64 -21.80
C GLN A 296 -0.96 -1.18 -23.12
N LEU A 297 -1.43 -0.27 -23.98
CA LEU A 297 -2.06 -0.58 -25.26
C LEU A 297 -1.45 0.27 -26.39
N PRO A 298 -1.48 -0.20 -27.65
CA PRO A 298 -1.16 0.65 -28.80
C PRO A 298 -2.10 1.86 -28.86
N TYR A 299 -1.54 3.02 -29.20
CA TYR A 299 -2.27 4.28 -29.28
C TYR A 299 -2.19 4.86 -30.68
N ARG A 300 -3.37 5.04 -31.29
CA ARG A 300 -3.53 5.77 -32.56
C ARG A 300 -4.37 7.02 -32.36
N ASP A 301 -5.54 6.84 -31.76
CA ASP A 301 -6.46 7.91 -31.40
C ASP A 301 -7.25 7.51 -30.14
N GLU A 302 -7.86 8.51 -29.50
CA GLU A 302 -8.63 8.36 -28.27
C GLU A 302 -9.84 7.43 -28.46
N GLN A 303 -10.48 7.46 -29.63
CA GLN A 303 -11.67 6.67 -29.92
C GLN A 303 -11.33 5.17 -30.00
N ARG A 304 -10.27 4.79 -30.73
CA ARG A 304 -9.80 3.40 -30.85
C ARG A 304 -9.26 2.83 -29.54
N LEU A 305 -8.72 3.68 -28.66
CA LEU A 305 -8.25 3.26 -27.33
C LEU A 305 -9.44 2.99 -26.39
N LEU A 306 -10.39 3.92 -26.33
CA LEU A 306 -11.41 3.93 -25.29
C LEU A 306 -12.67 3.14 -25.67
N MET A 307 -13.11 3.17 -26.93
CA MET A 307 -14.37 2.55 -27.34
C MET A 307 -14.46 1.05 -27.00
N PRO A 308 -13.42 0.22 -27.24
CA PRO A 308 -13.49 -1.21 -26.87
C PRO A 308 -13.64 -1.42 -25.36
N LEU A 309 -12.93 -0.62 -24.54
CA LEU A 309 -13.07 -0.69 -23.09
C LEU A 309 -14.46 -0.22 -22.65
N LEU A 310 -14.95 0.92 -23.16
CA LEU A 310 -16.24 1.47 -22.74
C LEU A 310 -17.41 0.56 -23.10
N ARG A 311 -17.38 -0.08 -24.28
CA ARG A 311 -18.37 -1.11 -24.66
C ARG A 311 -18.37 -2.27 -23.67
N PHE A 312 -17.18 -2.74 -23.29
CA PHE A 312 -17.03 -3.79 -22.30
C PHE A 312 -17.53 -3.38 -20.90
N LEU A 313 -17.21 -2.18 -20.44
CA LEU A 313 -17.70 -1.69 -19.14
C LEU A 313 -19.22 -1.49 -19.14
N GLN A 314 -19.79 -1.03 -20.26
CA GLN A 314 -21.24 -0.90 -20.45
C GLN A 314 -21.95 -2.26 -20.45
N SER A 315 -21.39 -3.28 -21.09
CA SER A 315 -21.98 -4.63 -21.10
C SER A 315 -21.95 -5.26 -19.70
N LEU A 316 -20.88 -5.04 -18.92
CA LEU A 316 -20.83 -5.44 -17.51
C LEU A 316 -21.89 -4.71 -16.66
N ALA A 317 -22.02 -3.39 -16.81
CA ALA A 317 -23.02 -2.62 -16.09
C ALA A 317 -24.45 -3.08 -16.43
N TYR A 318 -24.72 -3.37 -17.71
CA TYR A 318 -26.01 -3.91 -18.15
C TYR A 318 -26.31 -5.27 -17.53
N ARG A 319 -25.35 -6.21 -17.53
CA ARG A 319 -25.53 -7.53 -16.91
C ARG A 319 -25.74 -7.44 -15.41
N ARG A 320 -24.99 -6.60 -14.71
CA ARG A 320 -25.18 -6.36 -13.27
C ARG A 320 -26.62 -5.92 -12.97
N ASN A 321 -27.20 -5.06 -13.82
CA ASN A 321 -28.58 -4.63 -13.68
C ASN A 321 -29.58 -5.76 -14.01
N ALA A 322 -29.33 -6.53 -15.07
CA ALA A 322 -30.19 -7.65 -15.49
C ALA A 322 -30.21 -8.82 -14.49
N GLN A 323 -29.11 -9.05 -13.77
CA GLN A 323 -28.98 -10.06 -12.72
C GLN A 323 -29.53 -9.59 -11.36
N TRP A 324 -30.10 -8.39 -11.26
CA TRP A 324 -30.65 -7.89 -10.00
C TRP A 324 -31.99 -8.61 -9.68
N PRO A 325 -32.14 -9.22 -8.49
CA PRO A 325 -33.38 -9.90 -8.12
C PRO A 325 -34.58 -8.93 -8.12
N LEU A 326 -35.66 -9.32 -8.82
CA LEU A 326 -36.95 -8.66 -8.75
C LEU A 326 -37.54 -8.83 -7.34
N GLY A 327 -37.26 -7.88 -6.44
CA GLY A 327 -37.75 -7.90 -5.06
C GLY A 327 -36.87 -7.19 -4.05
N GLU A 328 -35.59 -6.96 -4.37
CA GLU A 328 -34.67 -6.19 -3.52
C GLU A 328 -34.67 -4.70 -3.92
N GLY A 329 -35.59 -3.93 -3.35
CA GLY A 329 -35.53 -2.46 -3.31
C GLY A 329 -35.43 -1.72 -4.66
N LEU A 330 -34.90 -0.50 -4.61
CA LEU A 330 -34.57 0.29 -5.79
C LEU A 330 -33.49 -0.44 -6.61
N ALA A 331 -33.66 -0.49 -7.93
CA ALA A 331 -32.62 -0.98 -8.83
C ALA A 331 -31.29 -0.27 -8.52
N PRO A 332 -30.14 -0.97 -8.56
CA PRO A 332 -28.85 -0.35 -8.31
C PRO A 332 -28.68 0.82 -9.27
N ASN A 333 -28.09 1.91 -8.78
CA ASN A 333 -27.66 2.98 -9.68
C ASN A 333 -26.80 2.35 -10.77
N THR A 334 -27.08 2.70 -12.02
CA THR A 334 -26.23 2.27 -13.13
C THR A 334 -24.83 2.82 -12.85
N LEU A 335 -23.83 1.93 -12.85
CA LEU A 335 -22.44 2.30 -12.59
C LEU A 335 -22.06 3.50 -13.47
N GLU A 336 -21.74 4.63 -12.83
CA GLU A 336 -21.33 5.82 -13.56
C GLU A 336 -19.92 5.59 -14.11
N ILE A 337 -19.72 5.76 -15.42
CA ILE A 337 -18.40 5.68 -16.04
C ILE A 337 -17.87 7.10 -16.27
N ARG A 338 -16.73 7.42 -15.65
CA ARG A 338 -16.04 8.71 -15.82
C ARG A 338 -14.71 8.51 -16.51
N VAL A 339 -14.42 9.34 -17.50
CA VAL A 339 -13.17 9.28 -18.25
C VAL A 339 -12.32 10.52 -17.96
N HIS A 340 -11.03 10.30 -17.73
CA HIS A 340 -10.05 11.36 -17.51
C HIS A 340 -8.80 11.11 -18.33
N ARG A 341 -8.24 12.18 -18.87
CA ARG A 341 -6.92 12.18 -19.51
C ARG A 341 -5.88 12.67 -18.53
N ILE A 342 -4.73 11.99 -18.47
CA ILE A 342 -3.57 12.45 -17.73
C ILE A 342 -2.66 13.21 -18.69
N LEU A 343 -2.44 14.49 -18.37
CA LEU A 343 -1.55 15.39 -19.10
C LEU A 343 -0.26 15.56 -18.30
N ARG A 344 0.87 15.62 -19.01
CA ARG A 344 2.17 16.02 -18.46
C ARG A 344 2.44 17.46 -18.88
N ASP A 345 2.74 18.30 -17.90
CA ASP A 345 3.13 19.68 -18.12
C ASP A 345 4.63 19.75 -18.48
N GLN A 346 5.10 20.90 -18.97
CA GLN A 346 6.49 21.08 -19.42
C GLN A 346 7.49 20.93 -18.27
N ASP A 347 7.09 21.28 -17.05
CA ASP A 347 7.92 21.16 -15.84
C ASP A 347 7.90 19.74 -15.22
N GLY A 348 7.30 18.76 -15.91
CA GLY A 348 7.18 17.38 -15.42
C GLY A 348 6.02 17.15 -14.45
N GLY A 349 5.26 18.20 -14.11
CA GLY A 349 4.01 18.10 -13.38
C GLY A 349 2.98 17.27 -14.13
N MET A 350 2.05 16.63 -13.41
CA MET A 350 0.95 15.88 -14.00
C MET A 350 -0.39 16.45 -13.54
N ARG A 351 -1.35 16.53 -14.45
CA ARG A 351 -2.72 16.98 -14.17
C ARG A 351 -3.75 16.12 -14.85
N LEU A 352 -4.94 16.09 -14.27
CA LEU A 352 -6.10 15.36 -14.80
C LEU A 352 -7.05 16.30 -15.51
N GLU A 353 -7.47 15.89 -16.70
CA GLU A 353 -8.47 16.57 -17.51
C GLU A 353 -9.70 15.65 -17.67
N PRO A 354 -10.88 16.03 -17.17
CA PRO A 354 -12.12 15.29 -17.43
C PRO A 354 -12.42 15.27 -18.93
N ARG A 355 -12.81 14.10 -19.44
CA ARG A 355 -13.18 13.91 -20.85
C ARG A 355 -14.60 13.34 -20.94
N PRO A 356 -15.43 13.83 -21.88
CA PRO A 356 -16.67 13.14 -22.20
C PRO A 356 -16.32 11.75 -22.76
N ALA A 357 -17.19 10.77 -22.53
CA ALA A 357 -17.06 9.49 -23.21
C ALA A 357 -17.11 9.72 -24.74
N PRO A 358 -16.17 9.16 -25.53
CA PRO A 358 -16.20 9.30 -26.98
C PRO A 358 -17.55 8.83 -27.53
N GLN A 359 -18.14 9.66 -28.39
CA GLN A 359 -19.42 9.42 -29.04
C GLN A 359 -19.19 8.95 -30.48
N GLY A 360 -20.03 8.03 -30.95
CA GLY A 360 -20.02 7.54 -32.33
C GLY A 360 -19.66 6.06 -32.47
N GLU A 361 -20.24 5.41 -33.47
CA GLU A 361 -19.79 4.09 -33.90
C GLU A 361 -18.38 4.21 -34.48
N VAL A 362 -17.45 3.36 -34.04
CA VAL A 362 -16.19 3.23 -34.76
C VAL A 362 -16.54 2.66 -36.12
N SER A 363 -16.08 3.30 -37.21
CA SER A 363 -16.44 2.91 -38.58
C SER A 363 -15.93 1.52 -38.98
N ASP A 364 -15.07 0.91 -38.15
CA ASP A 364 -14.68 -0.48 -38.28
C ASP A 364 -15.69 -1.36 -37.54
N PRO A 365 -16.22 -2.42 -38.17
CA PRO A 365 -17.01 -3.43 -37.48
C PRO A 365 -16.07 -4.14 -36.49
N PHE A 366 -15.98 -3.61 -35.27
CA PHE A 366 -15.47 -4.39 -34.16
C PHE A 366 -16.35 -5.63 -34.07
N TYR A 367 -15.74 -6.78 -34.31
CA TYR A 367 -16.40 -8.06 -34.13
C TYR A 367 -16.88 -8.16 -32.69
N ASP A 368 -18.15 -8.53 -32.51
CA ASP A 368 -18.65 -8.85 -31.19
C ASP A 368 -18.02 -10.18 -30.78
N VAL A 369 -16.94 -10.06 -30.00
CA VAL A 369 -16.27 -11.19 -29.38
C VAL A 369 -16.71 -11.25 -27.93
N GLN A 370 -17.51 -12.27 -27.64
CA GLN A 370 -17.98 -12.56 -26.29
C GLN A 370 -17.20 -13.75 -25.75
N ALA A 371 -16.91 -13.74 -24.46
CA ALA A 371 -16.25 -14.83 -23.77
C ALA A 371 -17.12 -15.29 -22.59
N ILE A 372 -17.25 -16.60 -22.44
CA ILE A 372 -17.87 -17.23 -21.28
C ILE A 372 -16.80 -18.08 -20.63
N ILE A 373 -16.62 -17.91 -19.31
CA ILE A 373 -15.66 -18.71 -18.54
C ILE A 373 -16.40 -19.51 -17.48
N GLU A 374 -16.22 -20.82 -17.55
CA GLU A 374 -16.85 -21.80 -16.68
C GLU A 374 -15.80 -22.60 -15.90
N PRO A 375 -16.17 -23.18 -14.74
CA PRO A 375 -15.31 -24.10 -14.03
C PRO A 375 -15.19 -25.39 -14.86
N GLY A 376 -13.97 -25.78 -15.18
CA GLY A 376 -13.67 -27.05 -15.83
C GLY A 376 -13.09 -28.08 -14.87
N ASP A 377 -12.72 -29.24 -15.41
CA ASP A 377 -12.17 -30.34 -14.64
C ASP A 377 -10.80 -30.01 -14.02
N GLN A 378 -10.54 -30.57 -12.83
CA GLN A 378 -9.27 -30.44 -12.10
C GLN A 378 -8.84 -28.98 -11.81
N GLY A 379 -9.80 -28.07 -11.65
CA GLY A 379 -9.53 -26.67 -11.31
C GLY A 379 -9.02 -25.82 -12.48
N ARG A 380 -9.11 -26.31 -13.71
CA ARG A 380 -8.88 -25.49 -14.92
C ARG A 380 -10.16 -24.74 -15.28
N SER A 381 -10.03 -23.53 -15.82
CA SER A 381 -11.16 -22.80 -16.37
C SER A 381 -11.41 -23.21 -17.82
N GLN A 382 -12.66 -23.53 -18.14
CA GLN A 382 -13.10 -23.75 -19.51
C GLN A 382 -13.47 -22.40 -20.14
N VAL A 383 -12.98 -22.14 -21.35
CA VAL A 383 -13.23 -20.91 -22.09
C VAL A 383 -14.02 -21.22 -23.35
N THR A 384 -15.13 -20.51 -23.54
CA THR A 384 -15.93 -20.52 -24.78
C THR A 384 -15.96 -19.12 -25.35
N LEU A 385 -15.58 -18.97 -26.62
CA LEU A 385 -15.57 -17.70 -27.34
C LEU A 385 -16.67 -17.69 -28.39
N TYR A 386 -17.44 -16.62 -28.46
CA TYR A 386 -18.39 -16.36 -29.52
C TYR A 386 -17.88 -15.21 -30.38
N CYS A 387 -17.75 -15.41 -31.68
CA CYS A 387 -17.40 -14.36 -32.63
C CYS A 387 -18.51 -14.23 -33.67
N ASN A 388 -19.28 -13.13 -33.64
CA ASN A 388 -20.46 -12.93 -34.50
C ASN A 388 -21.40 -14.16 -34.52
N HIS A 389 -21.75 -14.68 -33.34
CA HIS A 389 -22.61 -15.86 -33.12
C HIS A 389 -22.01 -17.23 -33.46
N GLN A 390 -20.77 -17.30 -33.95
CA GLN A 390 -20.08 -18.58 -34.08
C GLN A 390 -19.40 -18.95 -32.76
N GLU A 391 -19.75 -20.12 -32.24
CA GLU A 391 -19.16 -20.69 -31.02
C GLU A 391 -17.81 -21.36 -31.32
N PHE A 392 -16.85 -21.15 -30.41
CA PHE A 392 -15.58 -21.86 -30.33
C PHE A 392 -15.34 -22.27 -28.88
N SER A 393 -15.41 -23.56 -28.59
CA SER A 393 -15.25 -24.08 -27.24
C SER A 393 -13.86 -24.65 -27.00
N GLY A 394 -13.29 -24.40 -25.82
CA GLY A 394 -12.06 -25.04 -25.37
C GLY A 394 -12.14 -26.56 -25.27
N LEU A 395 -13.35 -27.14 -25.15
CA LEU A 395 -13.55 -28.59 -25.20
C LEU A 395 -13.34 -29.17 -26.60
N GLU A 396 -13.70 -28.43 -27.63
CA GLU A 396 -13.58 -28.85 -29.03
C GLU A 396 -12.15 -28.63 -29.54
N TYR A 397 -11.60 -27.43 -29.31
CA TYR A 397 -10.34 -27.01 -29.92
C TYR A 397 -9.12 -27.13 -29.00
N GLY A 398 -9.30 -27.37 -27.69
CA GLY A 398 -8.21 -27.50 -26.74
C GLY A 398 -7.21 -26.35 -26.82
N ALA A 399 -5.93 -26.69 -27.02
CA ALA A 399 -4.84 -25.72 -27.16
C ALA A 399 -4.92 -24.85 -28.43
N GLU A 400 -5.66 -25.28 -29.45
CA GLU A 400 -5.80 -24.57 -30.73
C GLU A 400 -6.94 -23.55 -30.74
N LEU A 401 -7.68 -23.39 -29.63
CA LEU A 401 -8.84 -22.50 -29.52
C LEU A 401 -8.52 -21.10 -30.06
N PHE A 402 -7.52 -20.43 -29.49
CA PHE A 402 -7.17 -19.06 -29.87
C PHE A 402 -6.67 -18.94 -31.32
N ALA A 403 -5.93 -19.94 -31.81
CA ALA A 403 -5.44 -19.97 -33.19
C ALA A 403 -6.59 -20.13 -34.20
N THR A 404 -7.60 -20.93 -33.86
CA THR A 404 -8.80 -21.12 -34.68
C THR A 404 -9.64 -19.86 -34.73
N VAL A 405 -9.90 -19.24 -33.57
CA VAL A 405 -10.62 -17.96 -33.51
C VAL A 405 -9.88 -16.85 -34.26
N ALA A 406 -8.54 -16.77 -34.11
CA ALA A 406 -7.73 -15.80 -34.83
C ALA A 406 -7.85 -15.95 -36.36
N ARG A 407 -7.75 -17.18 -36.89
CA ARG A 407 -7.96 -17.46 -38.31
C ARG A 407 -9.35 -17.04 -38.79
N TYR A 408 -10.38 -17.33 -38.00
CA TYR A 408 -11.76 -16.95 -38.31
C TYR A 408 -11.94 -15.42 -38.37
N ILE A 409 -11.36 -14.69 -37.42
CA ILE A 409 -11.39 -13.22 -37.40
C ILE A 409 -10.65 -12.65 -38.62
N LEU A 410 -9.44 -13.12 -38.91
CA LEU A 410 -8.63 -12.64 -40.04
C LEU A 410 -9.33 -12.85 -41.38
N ALA A 411 -9.99 -13.99 -41.58
CA ALA A 411 -10.71 -14.30 -42.81
C ALA A 411 -11.89 -13.35 -43.09
N ARG A 412 -12.41 -12.68 -42.06
CA ARG A 412 -13.55 -11.75 -42.18
C ARG A 412 -13.14 -10.29 -42.26
N ARG A 413 -11.93 -9.93 -41.83
CA ARG A 413 -11.44 -8.55 -41.88
C ARG A 413 -11.24 -8.09 -43.31
N ARG A 414 -11.68 -6.87 -43.61
CA ARG A 414 -11.36 -6.19 -44.87
C ARG A 414 -9.83 -6.14 -45.01
N ASN A 415 -9.32 -6.62 -46.14
CA ASN A 415 -7.89 -6.67 -46.47
C ASN A 415 -6.98 -7.48 -45.51
N GLY A 416 -7.53 -8.35 -44.65
CA GLY A 416 -6.73 -9.20 -43.75
C GLY A 416 -5.92 -8.40 -42.71
N GLU A 417 -6.38 -7.21 -42.33
CA GLU A 417 -5.66 -6.34 -41.40
C GLU A 417 -5.48 -7.01 -40.02
N ARG A 418 -4.30 -6.79 -39.41
CA ARG A 418 -3.89 -7.45 -38.16
C ARG A 418 -4.03 -6.56 -36.92
N TYR A 419 -5.01 -5.65 -36.90
CA TYR A 419 -5.26 -4.81 -35.72
C TYR A 419 -5.72 -5.65 -34.50
N PRO A 420 -5.54 -5.17 -33.25
CA PRO A 420 -5.94 -5.94 -32.07
C PRO A 420 -7.44 -6.27 -32.05
N CYS A 421 -7.77 -7.50 -31.68
CA CYS A 421 -9.11 -7.93 -31.30
C CYS A 421 -9.37 -7.59 -29.83
N TYR A 422 -10.60 -7.16 -29.55
CA TYR A 422 -11.07 -6.86 -28.21
C TYR A 422 -12.31 -7.66 -27.87
N ILE A 423 -12.41 -8.09 -26.62
CA ILE A 423 -13.58 -8.76 -26.07
C ILE A 423 -14.58 -7.69 -25.66
N THR A 424 -15.77 -7.72 -26.25
CA THR A 424 -16.86 -6.77 -25.99
C THR A 424 -17.71 -7.21 -24.80
N ASP A 425 -17.66 -8.51 -24.45
CA ASP A 425 -18.49 -9.07 -23.41
C ASP A 425 -17.81 -10.28 -22.72
N LEU A 426 -17.82 -10.33 -21.38
CA LEU A 426 -17.24 -11.43 -20.61
C LEU A 426 -18.15 -11.89 -19.46
N ASP A 427 -18.58 -13.15 -19.50
CA ASP A 427 -19.36 -13.78 -18.43
C ASP A 427 -18.46 -14.64 -17.52
N LEU A 428 -18.49 -14.33 -16.21
CA LEU A 428 -17.77 -15.03 -15.15
C LEU A 428 -18.72 -15.70 -14.12
N THR A 429 -20.02 -15.72 -14.39
CA THR A 429 -21.06 -16.16 -13.44
C THR A 429 -20.85 -17.60 -13.00
N GLY A 430 -20.41 -18.49 -13.90
CA GLY A 430 -20.12 -19.89 -13.57
C GLY A 430 -18.91 -20.07 -12.64
N LEU A 431 -17.99 -19.11 -12.61
CA LEU A 431 -16.66 -19.29 -12.04
C LEU A 431 -16.54 -18.87 -10.56
N HIS A 432 -17.35 -17.90 -10.13
CA HIS A 432 -17.29 -17.33 -8.77
C HIS A 432 -18.49 -17.73 -7.88
N GLY A 433 -19.28 -18.72 -8.30
CA GLY A 433 -20.44 -19.20 -7.54
C GLY A 433 -21.52 -18.14 -7.35
N THR A 434 -22.17 -18.12 -6.19
CA THR A 434 -23.25 -17.14 -5.85
C THR A 434 -22.73 -15.72 -5.59
N GLY A 435 -21.42 -15.50 -5.60
CA GLY A 435 -20.80 -14.20 -5.36
C GLY A 435 -20.72 -13.37 -6.65
N ARG A 436 -21.11 -12.08 -6.56
CA ARG A 436 -20.92 -11.13 -7.67
C ARG A 436 -19.43 -10.84 -7.87
N SER A 437 -18.93 -11.11 -9.08
CA SER A 437 -17.57 -10.76 -9.47
C SER A 437 -17.39 -9.25 -9.60
N GLN A 438 -16.29 -8.74 -9.07
CA GLN A 438 -15.92 -7.33 -9.12
C GLN A 438 -15.41 -6.96 -10.54
N THR A 439 -15.57 -5.70 -10.98
CA THR A 439 -15.15 -5.28 -12.33
C THR A 439 -13.66 -5.52 -12.60
N VAL A 440 -12.78 -5.32 -11.61
CA VAL A 440 -11.33 -5.61 -11.76
C VAL A 440 -11.06 -7.08 -12.15
N GLN A 441 -11.86 -8.03 -11.67
CA GLN A 441 -11.72 -9.45 -12.01
C GLN A 441 -12.05 -9.67 -13.48
N HIS A 442 -13.14 -9.08 -13.97
CA HIS A 442 -13.52 -9.13 -15.38
C HIS A 442 -12.44 -8.53 -16.29
N LEU A 443 -11.89 -7.37 -15.91
CA LEU A 443 -10.82 -6.72 -16.66
C LEU A 443 -9.54 -7.57 -16.70
N ARG A 444 -9.18 -8.27 -15.60
CA ARG A 444 -8.04 -9.19 -15.57
C ARG A 444 -8.22 -10.37 -16.52
N TYR A 445 -9.39 -11.01 -16.51
CA TYR A 445 -9.70 -12.11 -17.45
C TYR A 445 -9.73 -11.62 -18.90
N LYS A 446 -10.37 -10.47 -19.15
CA LYS A 446 -10.37 -9.79 -20.45
C LYS A 446 -8.95 -9.60 -20.99
N SER A 447 -8.05 -8.98 -20.20
CA SER A 447 -6.66 -8.75 -20.62
C SER A 447 -5.93 -10.05 -20.98
N ARG A 448 -6.11 -11.11 -20.19
CA ARG A 448 -5.47 -12.41 -20.45
C ARG A 448 -5.96 -13.04 -21.75
N LEU A 449 -7.28 -13.06 -21.96
CA LEU A 449 -7.88 -13.62 -23.18
C LEU A 449 -7.53 -12.80 -24.42
N GLU A 450 -7.56 -11.47 -24.32
CA GLU A 450 -7.15 -10.58 -25.41
C GLU A 450 -5.66 -10.72 -25.74
N ALA A 451 -4.79 -10.90 -24.74
CA ALA A 451 -3.37 -11.16 -24.98
C ALA A 451 -3.17 -12.47 -25.76
N ALA A 452 -3.87 -13.54 -25.39
CA ALA A 452 -3.81 -14.82 -26.09
C ALA A 452 -4.34 -14.73 -27.53
N LEU A 453 -5.50 -14.09 -27.73
CA LEU A 453 -6.08 -13.85 -29.06
C LEU A 453 -5.17 -13.01 -29.95
N ASN A 454 -4.63 -11.91 -29.42
CA ASN A 454 -3.78 -10.99 -30.17
C ASN A 454 -2.37 -11.54 -30.42
N LEU A 455 -1.89 -12.47 -29.60
CA LEU A 455 -0.70 -13.25 -29.92
C LEU A 455 -0.99 -14.16 -31.13
N ALA A 456 -2.09 -14.91 -31.10
CA ALA A 456 -2.49 -15.80 -32.19
C ALA A 456 -2.73 -15.07 -33.53
N LEU A 457 -3.32 -13.86 -33.50
CA LEU A 457 -3.53 -13.00 -34.67
C LEU A 457 -2.23 -12.46 -35.29
N ARG A 458 -1.14 -12.43 -34.51
CA ARG A 458 0.18 -12.02 -35.00
C ARG A 458 0.99 -13.18 -35.53
N SER A 459 0.79 -14.39 -34.99
CA SER A 459 1.54 -15.60 -35.36
C SER A 459 0.96 -16.41 -36.52
N GLY A 460 -0.36 -16.36 -36.73
CA GLY A 460 -1.02 -16.87 -37.96
C GLY A 460 -1.12 -15.77 -38.99
#